data_AF-A0A8I1ST13-F1
#
_entry.id   AF-A0A8I1ST13-F1
#
_cell.length_a   1.000
_cell.length_b   1.000
_cell.length_c   1.000
_cell.angle_alpha   90.00
_cell.angle_beta   90.00
_cell.angle_gamma   90.00
#
_symmetry.space_group_name_H-M   'P 1'
#
loop_
_entity.id
_entity.type
_entity.pdbx_description
1 polymer ?
#
loop_
_entity_poly.entity_id
_entity_poly.type
_entity_poly.pdbx_seq_one_letter_code
_entity_poly.pdbx_strand_id
1 'polypeptide(L)'
;MTAKFDSLTVCGFRSCGADPQTLKCGAALTIVGGTNSQGKTSLAEAFEFLLTGRIVRRELTASAQDEFADALRNAHLDAGKPVYVEADVIDTAGTAHKLRRELGWAPARSFLASSTKAPRR
;
A
#
# COMPACT_ATOMS: atom_id res chain seq x y z
N MET A 1 -24.69 -14.71 -9.52
CA MET A 1 -23.22 -14.63 -9.67
C MET A 1 -22.68 -13.67 -8.63
N THR A 2 -21.50 -13.91 -8.08
CA THR A 2 -20.82 -13.00 -7.14
C THR A 2 -19.71 -12.26 -7.87
N ALA A 3 -19.41 -11.03 -7.45
CA ALA A 3 -18.23 -10.33 -7.93
C ALA A 3 -16.96 -11.08 -7.51
N LYS A 4 -15.91 -10.99 -8.33
CA LYS A 4 -14.63 -11.70 -8.08
C LYS A 4 -13.43 -10.86 -8.51
N PHE A 5 -12.30 -11.08 -7.84
CA PHE A 5 -11.02 -10.57 -8.30
C PHE A 5 -10.50 -11.43 -9.46
N ASP A 6 -10.09 -10.80 -10.54
CA ASP A 6 -9.33 -11.45 -11.62
C ASP A 6 -7.82 -11.33 -11.37
N SER A 7 -7.38 -10.17 -10.90
CA SER A 7 -5.96 -9.87 -10.68
C SER A 7 -5.77 -8.89 -9.52
N LEU A 8 -4.57 -8.91 -8.92
CA LEU A 8 -4.06 -7.88 -8.03
C LEU A 8 -2.65 -7.48 -8.47
N THR A 9 -2.44 -6.21 -8.71
CA THR A 9 -1.14 -5.60 -9.03
C THR A 9 -0.66 -4.74 -7.87
N VAL A 10 0.58 -4.95 -7.42
CA VAL A 10 1.19 -4.21 -6.32
C VAL A 10 2.48 -3.57 -6.79
N CYS A 11 2.67 -2.28 -6.50
CA CYS A 11 3.87 -1.53 -6.86
C CYS A 11 4.30 -0.63 -5.69
N GLY A 12 5.57 -0.73 -5.30
CA GLY A 12 6.17 0.12 -4.28
C GLY A 12 5.63 -0.06 -2.85
N PHE A 13 4.74 -1.01 -2.64
CA PHE A 13 4.04 -1.23 -1.37
C PHE A 13 4.80 -2.25 -0.51
N ARG A 14 5.22 -1.84 0.69
CA ARG A 14 5.87 -2.69 1.70
C ARG A 14 7.09 -3.42 1.13
N SER A 15 7.05 -4.75 1.05
CA SER A 15 8.13 -5.56 0.50
C SER A 15 8.19 -5.56 -1.03
N CYS A 16 7.20 -5.01 -1.73
CA CYS A 16 7.19 -4.94 -3.19
C CYS A 16 7.99 -3.72 -3.67
N GLY A 17 8.92 -3.95 -4.59
CA GLY A 17 9.79 -2.91 -5.16
C GLY A 17 9.09 -2.00 -6.18
N ALA A 18 9.90 -1.24 -6.92
CA ALA A 18 9.42 -0.28 -7.93
C ALA A 18 8.73 -0.93 -9.13
N ASP A 19 9.07 -2.18 -9.43
CA ASP A 19 8.49 -2.93 -10.54
C ASP A 19 7.14 -3.52 -10.11
N PRO A 20 6.04 -3.23 -10.85
CA PRO A 20 4.73 -3.80 -10.53
C PRO A 20 4.75 -5.33 -10.60
N GLN A 21 4.19 -5.98 -9.58
CA GLN A 21 4.03 -7.42 -9.52
C GLN A 21 2.54 -7.76 -9.54
N THR A 22 2.15 -8.74 -10.37
CA THR A 22 0.73 -9.14 -10.55
C THR A 22 0.49 -10.56 -10.06
N LEU A 23 -0.48 -10.73 -9.16
CA LEU A 23 -1.07 -12.00 -8.78
C LEU A 23 -2.37 -12.23 -9.57
N LYS A 24 -2.49 -13.37 -10.25
CA LYS A 24 -3.76 -13.80 -10.86
C LYS A 24 -4.63 -14.53 -9.85
N CYS A 25 -5.89 -14.10 -9.77
CA CYS A 25 -6.90 -14.60 -8.82
C CYS A 25 -8.07 -15.33 -9.53
N GLY A 26 -7.96 -15.60 -10.83
CA GLY A 26 -9.07 -16.10 -11.68
C GLY A 26 -9.64 -17.49 -11.33
N ALA A 27 -9.12 -18.17 -10.31
CA ALA A 27 -9.62 -19.45 -9.81
C ALA A 27 -10.51 -19.26 -8.56
N ALA A 28 -11.28 -20.29 -8.19
CA ALA A 28 -12.11 -20.24 -6.97
C ALA A 28 -11.29 -20.13 -5.67
N LEU A 29 -10.01 -20.54 -5.71
CA LEU A 29 -9.06 -20.44 -4.60
C LEU A 29 -7.68 -20.08 -5.15
N THR A 30 -7.02 -19.10 -4.55
CA THR A 30 -5.64 -18.72 -4.85
C THR A 30 -4.79 -18.91 -3.61
N ILE A 31 -3.71 -19.69 -3.74
CA ILE A 31 -2.78 -19.97 -2.64
C ILE A 31 -1.48 -19.22 -2.91
N VAL A 32 -1.05 -18.41 -1.93
CA VAL A 32 0.23 -17.72 -1.96
C VAL A 32 1.14 -18.34 -0.90
N GLY A 33 2.13 -19.10 -1.34
CA GLY A 33 3.10 -19.80 -0.48
C GLY A 33 4.50 -19.18 -0.58
N GLY A 34 5.29 -19.33 0.49
CA GLY A 34 6.68 -18.86 0.53
C GLY A 34 7.24 -18.88 1.94
N THR A 35 8.57 -18.82 2.08
CA THR A 35 9.26 -18.77 3.37
C THR A 35 8.93 -17.48 4.15
N ASN A 36 9.31 -17.43 5.43
CA ASN A 36 9.16 -16.20 6.23
C ASN A 36 9.83 -15.02 5.54
N SER A 37 9.24 -13.83 5.72
CA SER A 37 9.72 -12.57 5.13
C SER A 37 9.62 -12.43 3.61
N GLN A 38 8.99 -13.38 2.89
CA GLN A 38 8.74 -13.29 1.44
C GLN A 38 7.51 -12.44 1.05
N GLY A 39 7.09 -11.49 1.90
CA GLY A 39 6.01 -10.55 1.54
C GLY A 39 4.59 -11.09 1.56
N LYS A 40 4.34 -12.31 2.07
CA LYS A 40 2.97 -12.88 2.18
C LYS A 40 2.02 -11.96 2.96
N THR A 41 2.47 -11.44 4.10
CA THR A 41 1.66 -10.52 4.90
C THR A 41 1.50 -9.17 4.22
N SER A 42 2.54 -8.66 3.55
CA SER A 42 2.46 -7.43 2.76
C SER A 42 1.40 -7.53 1.68
N LEU A 43 1.27 -8.70 1.04
CA LEU A 43 0.25 -8.95 0.03
C LEU A 43 -1.17 -8.96 0.60
N ALA A 44 -1.36 -9.57 1.77
CA ALA A 44 -2.64 -9.50 2.49
C ALA A 44 -3.00 -8.06 2.88
N GLU A 45 -2.02 -7.30 3.37
CA GLU A 45 -2.15 -5.87 3.68
C GLU A 45 -2.48 -5.04 2.44
N ALA A 46 -1.97 -5.40 1.25
CA ALA A 46 -2.27 -4.73 0.00
C ALA A 46 -3.75 -4.87 -0.39
N PHE A 47 -4.34 -6.07 -0.24
CA PHE A 47 -5.78 -6.29 -0.43
C PHE A 47 -6.61 -5.42 0.51
N GLU A 48 -6.24 -5.40 1.79
CA GLU A 48 -6.93 -4.61 2.80
C GLU A 48 -6.85 -3.11 2.46
N PHE A 49 -5.64 -2.63 2.12
CA PHE A 49 -5.41 -1.25 1.74
C PHE A 49 -6.20 -0.87 0.50
N LEU A 50 -6.24 -1.70 -0.55
CA LEU A 50 -7.01 -1.43 -1.75
C LEU A 50 -8.48 -1.15 -1.41
N LEU A 51 -9.09 -2.05 -0.64
CA LEU A 51 -10.52 -2.02 -0.33
C LEU A 51 -10.89 -0.94 0.68
N THR A 52 -10.07 -0.73 1.71
CA THR A 52 -10.44 0.10 2.88
C THR A 52 -9.63 1.39 3.00
N GLY A 53 -8.46 1.45 2.36
CA GLY A 53 -7.46 2.50 2.57
C GLY A 53 -6.69 2.39 3.89
N ARG A 54 -6.83 1.27 4.63
CA ARG A 54 -6.20 1.04 5.94
C ARG A 54 -5.59 -0.36 6.01
N ILE A 55 -4.80 -0.60 7.07
CA ILE A 55 -4.29 -1.94 7.45
C ILE A 55 -4.54 -2.20 8.95
N VAL A 56 -5.08 -3.38 9.32
CA VAL A 56 -5.50 -3.72 10.69
C VAL A 56 -4.36 -3.61 11.70
N ARG A 57 -3.14 -3.97 11.28
CA ARG A 57 -1.93 -3.88 12.13
C ARG A 57 -1.74 -2.48 12.72
N ARG A 58 -2.25 -1.44 12.08
CA ARG A 58 -2.21 -0.06 12.59
C ARG A 58 -3.32 0.24 13.60
N GLU A 59 -4.54 -0.26 13.43
CA GLU A 59 -5.62 -0.06 14.42
C GLU A 59 -5.19 -0.57 15.81
N LEU A 60 -4.30 -1.57 15.83
CA LEU A 60 -3.72 -2.13 17.04
C LEU A 60 -2.47 -1.40 17.59
N THR A 61 -1.79 -0.55 16.80
CA THR A 61 -0.46 -0.01 17.17
C THR A 61 -0.36 1.53 17.15
N ALA A 62 -1.43 2.25 16.82
CA ALA A 62 -1.63 3.69 17.03
C ALA A 62 -0.40 4.61 16.92
N SER A 63 -0.08 5.05 15.69
CA SER A 63 0.72 6.27 15.45
C SER A 63 0.26 7.03 14.20
N ALA A 64 0.71 8.29 14.08
CA ALA A 64 0.19 9.36 13.22
C ALA A 64 0.10 9.03 11.70
N GLN A 65 -0.67 9.84 10.95
CA GLN A 65 -0.95 9.62 9.52
C GLN A 65 0.29 9.65 8.62
N ASP A 66 1.32 10.43 8.95
CA ASP A 66 2.56 10.49 8.16
C ASP A 66 3.39 9.21 8.32
N GLU A 67 3.39 8.63 9.52
CA GLU A 67 4.03 7.34 9.82
C GLU A 67 3.37 6.18 9.06
N PHE A 68 2.11 6.33 8.64
CA PHE A 68 1.39 5.34 7.84
C PHE A 68 1.85 5.31 6.38
N ALA A 69 2.11 6.47 5.77
CA ALA A 69 2.62 6.52 4.41
C ALA A 69 4.05 5.95 4.36
N ASP A 70 4.89 6.31 5.32
CA ASP A 70 6.26 5.79 5.38
C ASP A 70 6.31 4.30 5.71
N ALA A 71 5.39 3.77 6.53
CA ALA A 71 5.34 2.35 6.86
C ALA A 71 4.80 1.43 5.74
N LEU A 72 4.00 2.00 4.82
CA LEU A 72 3.44 1.28 3.66
C LEU A 72 4.27 1.44 2.41
N ARG A 73 5.07 2.51 2.30
CA ARG A 73 6.04 2.69 1.22
C ARG A 73 7.20 1.73 1.41
N ASN A 74 7.65 1.11 0.33
CA ASN A 74 8.90 0.36 0.34
C ASN A 74 10.06 1.30 0.67
N ALA A 75 10.82 1.00 1.73
CA ALA A 75 11.90 1.85 2.23
C ALA A 75 13.05 2.05 1.23
N HIS A 76 13.18 1.14 0.24
CA HIS A 76 14.20 1.20 -0.80
C HIS A 76 13.71 1.87 -2.09
N LEU A 77 12.50 2.43 -2.07
CA LEU A 77 11.90 3.05 -3.24
C LEU A 77 12.29 4.52 -3.36
N ASP A 78 12.99 4.87 -4.44
CA ASP A 78 13.41 6.25 -4.76
C ASP A 78 12.27 7.26 -4.57
N ALA A 79 12.57 8.39 -3.94
CA ALA A 79 11.60 9.46 -3.72
C ALA A 79 10.87 9.85 -5.02
N GLY A 80 9.57 10.06 -4.94
CA GLY A 80 8.72 10.40 -6.08
C GLY A 80 8.25 9.22 -6.94
N LYS A 81 8.77 7.99 -6.74
CA LYS A 81 8.17 6.80 -7.36
C LYS A 81 6.78 6.52 -6.76
N PRO A 82 5.79 6.17 -7.59
CA PRO A 82 4.42 5.91 -7.13
C PRO A 82 4.38 4.63 -6.27
N VAL A 83 3.45 4.63 -5.32
CA VAL A 83 3.09 3.44 -4.54
C VAL A 83 1.61 3.22 -4.74
N TYR A 84 1.23 2.06 -5.24
CA TYR A 84 -0.18 1.75 -5.49
C TYR A 84 -0.48 0.26 -5.37
N VAL A 85 -1.75 -0.01 -5.10
CA VAL A 85 -2.35 -1.32 -5.26
C VAL A 85 -3.50 -1.17 -6.24
N GLU A 86 -3.61 -2.11 -7.17
CA GLU A 86 -4.63 -2.13 -8.21
C GLU A 86 -5.20 -3.53 -8.35
N ALA A 87 -6.48 -3.66 -8.70
CA ALA A 87 -7.10 -4.92 -9.03
C ALA A 87 -8.03 -4.79 -10.22
N ASP A 88 -8.09 -5.87 -11.01
CA ASP A 88 -9.19 -6.09 -11.94
C ASP A 88 -10.26 -6.93 -11.23
N VAL A 89 -11.50 -6.44 -11.23
CA VAL A 89 -12.66 -7.06 -10.57
C VAL A 89 -13.75 -7.29 -11.61
N ILE A 90 -14.29 -8.51 -11.64
CA ILE A 90 -15.44 -8.84 -12.49
C ILE A 90 -16.69 -8.73 -11.62
N ASP A 91 -17.65 -7.92 -12.03
CA ASP A 91 -18.92 -7.78 -11.31
C ASP A 91 -19.89 -8.94 -11.57
N THR A 92 -21.09 -8.87 -11.00
CA THR A 92 -22.12 -9.90 -11.13
C THR A 92 -22.71 -10.00 -12.53
N ALA A 93 -22.52 -8.98 -13.37
CA ALA A 93 -22.94 -8.94 -14.78
C ALA A 93 -21.82 -9.42 -15.72
N GLY A 94 -20.63 -9.74 -15.20
CA GLY A 94 -19.47 -10.13 -16.00
C GLY A 94 -18.66 -8.95 -16.53
N THR A 95 -18.97 -7.71 -16.11
CA THR A 95 -18.23 -6.51 -16.54
C THR A 95 -16.95 -6.37 -15.73
N ALA A 96 -15.85 -6.05 -16.42
CA ALA A 96 -14.56 -5.81 -15.79
C ALA A 96 -14.44 -4.36 -15.30
N HIS A 97 -14.02 -4.22 -14.04
CA HIS A 97 -13.77 -2.95 -13.36
C HIS A 97 -12.32 -2.92 -12.88
N LYS A 98 -11.71 -1.73 -12.88
CA LYS A 98 -10.38 -1.51 -12.33
C LYS A 98 -10.49 -0.69 -11.05
N LEU A 99 -10.04 -1.28 -9.94
CA LEU A 99 -9.93 -0.59 -8.66
C LEU A 99 -8.46 -0.24 -8.45
N ARG A 100 -8.17 1.02 -8.14
CA ARG A 100 -6.80 1.46 -7.85
C ARG A 100 -6.80 2.36 -6.64
N ARG A 101 -5.84 2.15 -5.74
CA ARG A 101 -5.55 3.05 -4.64
C ARG A 101 -4.07 3.36 -4.61
N GLU A 102 -3.78 4.66 -4.61
CA GLU A 102 -2.43 5.18 -4.48
C GLU A 102 -2.18 5.62 -3.04
N LEU A 103 -0.96 5.42 -2.57
CA LEU A 103 -0.52 5.99 -1.31
C LEU A 103 -0.15 7.44 -1.57
N GLY A 104 -0.98 8.37 -1.09
CA GLY A 104 -0.75 9.79 -1.24
C GLY A 104 0.60 10.19 -0.67
N TRP A 105 1.43 10.86 -1.48
CA TRP A 105 2.63 11.54 -1.02
C TRP A 105 2.22 12.79 -0.22
N ALA A 106 2.49 12.80 1.09
CA ALA A 106 2.61 14.05 1.84
C ALA A 106 4.11 14.34 1.96
N PRO A 107 4.64 15.46 1.44
CA PRO A 107 6.02 15.80 1.71
C PRO A 107 6.19 15.97 3.23
N ALA A 108 7.15 15.27 3.81
CA ALA A 108 7.54 15.46 5.20
C ALA A 108 7.72 16.97 5.44
N ARG A 109 6.91 17.54 6.33
CA ARG A 109 7.08 18.93 6.76
C ARG A 109 8.50 19.05 7.31
N SER A 110 9.38 19.74 6.58
CA SER A 110 10.67 20.12 7.12
C SER A 110 10.40 20.99 8.35
N PHE A 111 10.68 20.45 9.53
CA PHE A 111 10.81 21.27 10.73
C PHE A 111 12.04 22.15 10.53
N LEU A 112 11.86 23.30 9.88
CA LEU A 112 12.78 24.42 10.01
C LEU A 112 12.64 24.91 11.45
N ALA A 113 13.47 24.35 12.34
CA ALA A 113 13.69 24.91 13.66
C ALA A 113 14.30 26.30 13.49
N SER A 114 13.46 27.34 13.52
CA SER A 114 13.91 28.72 13.68
C SER A 114 14.42 28.88 15.10
N SER A 115 15.71 28.63 15.29
CA SER A 115 16.41 29.05 16.51
C SER A 115 16.72 30.54 16.42
N THR A 116 15.71 31.39 16.62
CA THR A 116 15.95 32.79 16.96
C THR A 116 16.40 32.86 18.41
N LYS A 117 17.72 32.84 18.59
CA LYS A 117 18.37 33.15 19.87
C LYS A 117 18.11 34.63 20.19
N ALA A 118 17.28 34.90 21.19
CA ALA A 118 17.07 36.25 21.70
C ALA A 118 18.38 36.83 22.27
N PRO A 119 18.68 38.14 22.07
CA PRO A 119 19.86 38.76 22.66
C PRO A 119 19.65 38.90 24.16
N ARG A 120 20.61 38.39 24.96
CA ARG A 120 20.68 38.68 26.40
C ARG A 120 21.05 40.16 26.56
N ARG A 121 20.22 40.88 27.31
CA ARG A 121 20.57 42.18 27.89
C ARG A 121 21.43 41.98 29.13
#